data_AF-A0A3B9D049-F1
#
_entry.id   AF-A0A3B9D049-F1
#
_cell.length_a   1.000
_cell.length_b   1.000
_cell.length_c   1.000
_cell.angle_alpha   90.00
_cell.angle_beta   90.00
_cell.angle_gamma   90.00
#
_symmetry.space_group_name_H-M   'P 1'
#
loop_
_entity.id
_entity.type
_entity.pdbx_description
1 polymer ?
#
loop_
_entity_poly.entity_id
_entity_poly.type
_entity_poly.pdbx_seq_one_letter_code
_entity_poly.pdbx_strand_id
1 'polypeptide(L)'
;ALVRQTRVGEPGAPDWINEWLGWGAGPRAMQNLLVGGKARALLHGRSHVSTDDIKALAAPVLRHRITPNFTAESEGITSDKVIERLINETPDKESELTSDPRLGKIFAA
;
A
#
# COMPACT_ATOMS: atom_id res chain seq x y z
N ALA A 1 5.64 4.80 1.49
CA ALA A 1 5.72 3.38 1.89
C ALA A 1 4.67 2.50 1.20
N LEU A 2 3.37 2.70 1.44
CA LEU A 2 2.27 1.78 1.04
C LEU A 2 2.41 1.12 -0.34
N VAL A 3 2.49 1.89 -1.43
CA VAL A 3 2.59 1.33 -2.80
C VAL A 3 3.87 0.54 -3.02
N ARG A 4 5.02 1.09 -2.59
CA ARG A 4 6.34 0.45 -2.80
C ARG A 4 6.45 -0.89 -2.06
N GLN A 5 5.83 -1.03 -0.89
CA GLN A 5 5.82 -2.29 -0.16
C GLN A 5 5.15 -3.44 -0.92
N THR A 6 4.35 -3.17 -1.96
CA THR A 6 3.75 -4.22 -2.80
C THR A 6 4.69 -4.77 -3.88
N ARG A 7 5.88 -4.18 -4.04
CA ARG A 7 6.84 -4.57 -5.08
C ARG A 7 7.59 -5.83 -4.67
N VAL A 8 7.23 -6.95 -5.30
CA VAL A 8 7.84 -8.26 -5.08
C VAL A 8 9.35 -8.20 -5.34
N GLY A 9 10.14 -8.65 -4.37
CA GLY A 9 11.59 -8.71 -4.42
C GLY A 9 12.31 -7.39 -4.19
N GLU A 10 11.61 -6.26 -4.01
CA GLU A 10 12.24 -4.97 -3.74
C GLU A 10 12.61 -4.81 -2.25
N PRO A 11 13.70 -4.08 -1.94
CA PRO A 11 14.08 -3.77 -0.57
C PRO A 11 12.95 -3.07 0.20
N GLY A 12 12.58 -3.63 1.35
CA GLY A 12 11.55 -3.08 2.24
C GLY A 12 10.14 -3.59 1.97
N ALA A 13 9.93 -4.45 0.97
CA ALA A 13 8.73 -5.28 0.90
C ALA A 13 8.72 -6.28 2.07
N PRO A 14 7.61 -6.40 2.84
CA PRO A 14 7.46 -7.45 3.85
C PRO A 14 7.64 -8.86 3.26
N ASP A 15 8.14 -9.81 4.04
CA ASP A 15 8.38 -11.19 3.55
C ASP A 15 7.10 -11.84 3.00
N TRP A 16 5.98 -11.65 3.69
CA TRP A 16 4.68 -12.16 3.25
C TRP A 16 4.20 -11.56 1.93
N ILE A 17 4.65 -10.35 1.54
CA ILE A 17 4.35 -9.81 0.21
C ILE A 17 5.08 -10.63 -0.86
N ASN A 18 6.33 -11.00 -0.62
CA ASN A 18 7.12 -11.82 -1.53
C ASN A 18 6.54 -13.24 -1.64
N GLU A 19 5.97 -13.75 -0.55
CA GLU A 19 5.30 -15.05 -0.50
C GLU A 19 3.91 -15.04 -1.15
N TRP A 20 3.16 -13.94 -1.03
CA TRP A 20 1.74 -13.90 -1.45
C TRP A 20 1.50 -13.28 -2.81
N LEU A 21 2.32 -12.31 -3.24
CA LEU A 21 2.12 -11.60 -4.51
C LEU A 21 3.00 -12.18 -5.62
N GLY A 22 2.41 -12.35 -6.80
CA GLY A 22 3.14 -12.54 -8.05
C GLY A 22 3.45 -11.21 -8.76
N TRP A 23 2.64 -10.17 -8.52
CA TRP A 23 2.84 -8.86 -9.12
C TRP A 23 2.40 -7.71 -8.19
N GLY A 24 3.21 -6.65 -8.16
CA GLY A 24 3.03 -5.47 -7.31
C GLY A 24 2.55 -4.21 -8.03
N ALA A 25 2.03 -3.25 -7.28
CA ALA A 25 1.46 -2.03 -7.83
C ALA A 25 2.53 -1.06 -8.38
N GLY A 26 2.25 -0.50 -9.56
CA GLY A 26 3.10 0.48 -10.24
C GLY A 26 3.01 1.93 -9.72
N PRO A 27 3.82 2.85 -10.27
CA PRO A 27 3.78 4.28 -9.90
C PRO A 27 2.41 4.94 -10.14
N ARG A 28 1.60 4.40 -11.06
CA ARG A 28 0.22 4.86 -11.27
C ARG A 28 -0.68 4.65 -10.06
N ALA A 29 -0.42 3.66 -9.21
CA ALA A 29 -1.18 3.49 -7.97
C ALA A 29 -0.96 4.69 -7.02
N MET A 30 0.29 5.11 -6.84
CA MET A 30 0.64 6.27 -6.01
C MET A 30 -0.05 7.55 -6.51
N GLN A 31 0.00 7.80 -7.82
CA GLN A 31 -0.62 8.97 -8.43
C GLN A 31 -2.13 9.00 -8.19
N ASN A 32 -2.82 7.86 -8.33
CA ASN A 32 -4.26 7.77 -8.10
C ASN A 32 -4.63 7.91 -6.61
N LEU A 33 -3.82 7.38 -5.70
CA LEU A 33 -4.00 7.61 -4.25
C LEU A 33 -3.90 9.10 -3.92
N LEU A 34 -2.93 9.81 -4.52
CA LEU A 34 -2.73 11.24 -4.25
C LEU A 34 -3.87 12.09 -4.82
N VAL A 35 -4.24 11.88 -6.09
CA VAL A 35 -5.33 12.64 -6.74
C VAL A 35 -6.66 12.34 -6.06
N GLY A 36 -6.96 11.06 -5.80
CA GLY A 36 -8.15 10.67 -5.07
C GLY A 36 -8.18 11.22 -3.64
N GLY A 37 -7.03 11.21 -2.94
CA GLY A 37 -6.92 11.73 -1.58
C GLY A 37 -7.23 13.22 -1.50
N LYS A 38 -6.71 14.01 -2.46
CA LYS A 38 -7.05 15.43 -2.61
C LYS A 38 -8.54 15.64 -2.87
N ALA A 39 -9.12 14.87 -3.80
CA ALA A 39 -10.54 14.95 -4.10
C ALA A 39 -11.40 14.62 -2.86
N ARG A 40 -11.05 13.54 -2.14
CA ARG A 40 -11.75 13.11 -0.92
C ARG A 40 -11.66 14.17 0.18
N ALA A 41 -10.47 14.72 0.43
CA ALA A 41 -10.29 15.78 1.42
C ALA A 41 -11.18 17.01 1.12
N LEU A 42 -11.22 17.44 -0.15
CA LEU A 42 -12.07 18.55 -0.60
C LEU A 42 -13.57 18.25 -0.44
N LEU A 43 -14.01 17.03 -0.78
CA LEU A 43 -15.40 16.59 -0.58
C LEU A 43 -15.81 16.59 0.90
N HIS A 44 -14.84 16.46 1.81
CA HIS A 44 -15.04 16.56 3.26
C HIS A 44 -14.75 17.96 3.83
N GLY A 45 -14.61 18.99 2.99
CA GLY A 45 -14.40 20.38 3.42
C GLY A 45 -13.01 20.67 4.01
N ARG A 46 -12.04 19.77 3.83
CA ARG A 46 -10.65 19.95 4.29
C ARG A 46 -9.76 20.44 3.16
N SER A 47 -8.82 21.32 3.48
CA SER A 47 -7.81 21.84 2.54
C SER A 47 -6.53 20.99 2.48
N HIS A 48 -6.41 19.96 3.31
CA HIS A 48 -5.26 19.08 3.37
C HIS A 48 -5.70 17.60 3.38
N VAL A 49 -4.88 16.76 2.76
CA VAL A 49 -5.05 15.31 2.75
C VAL A 49 -4.61 14.74 4.11
N SER A 50 -5.38 13.81 4.66
CA SER A 50 -4.98 13.03 5.84
C SER A 50 -4.60 11.60 5.43
N THR A 51 -3.95 10.87 6.35
CA THR A 51 -3.65 9.44 6.17
C THR A 51 -4.93 8.62 6.02
N ASP A 52 -6.02 9.00 6.67
CA ASP A 52 -7.33 8.35 6.54
C ASP A 52 -7.90 8.44 5.12
N ASP A 53 -7.64 9.53 4.40
CA ASP A 53 -8.02 9.64 2.98
C ASP A 53 -7.30 8.59 2.13
N ILE A 54 -6.00 8.39 2.40
CA ILE A 54 -5.18 7.40 1.69
C ILE A 54 -5.63 5.98 2.06
N LYS A 55 -5.87 5.70 3.34
CA LYS A 55 -6.38 4.41 3.82
C LYS A 55 -7.73 4.07 3.18
N ALA A 56 -8.66 5.01 3.13
CA ALA A 56 -9.97 4.83 2.50
C ALA A 56 -9.88 4.53 0.99
N LEU A 57 -8.85 5.03 0.31
CA LEU A 57 -8.64 4.85 -1.13
C LEU A 57 -7.72 3.67 -1.48
N ALA A 58 -7.07 3.05 -0.50
CA ALA A 58 -6.13 1.96 -0.71
C ALA A 58 -6.78 0.77 -1.43
N ALA A 59 -7.92 0.27 -0.94
CA ALA A 59 -8.64 -0.83 -1.57
C ALA A 59 -9.09 -0.53 -3.02
N PRO A 60 -9.87 0.54 -3.31
CA PRO A 60 -10.31 0.81 -4.67
C PRO A 60 -9.16 1.11 -5.65
N VAL A 61 -8.02 1.65 -5.18
CA VAL A 61 -6.87 1.93 -6.06
C VAL A 61 -6.01 0.69 -6.28
N LEU A 62 -5.77 -0.13 -5.25
CA LEU A 62 -4.79 -1.22 -5.29
C LEU A 62 -5.37 -2.58 -5.72
N ARG A 63 -6.67 -2.84 -5.51
CA ARG A 63 -7.29 -4.18 -5.71
C ARG A 63 -7.00 -4.80 -7.07
N HIS A 64 -7.01 -3.98 -8.13
CA HIS A 64 -6.77 -4.41 -9.51
C HIS A 64 -5.35 -4.09 -10.01
N ARG A 65 -4.43 -3.77 -9.08
CA ARG A 65 -3.04 -3.39 -9.37
C ARG A 65 -2.02 -4.29 -8.69
N ILE A 66 -2.49 -5.22 -7.87
CA ILE A 66 -1.70 -6.30 -7.27
C ILE A 66 -2.36 -7.62 -7.64
N THR A 67 -1.53 -8.65 -7.79
CA THR A 67 -1.99 -9.98 -8.17
C THR A 67 -1.37 -10.99 -7.22
N PRO A 68 -2.18 -11.68 -6.39
CA PRO A 68 -1.71 -12.83 -5.62
C PRO A 68 -1.15 -13.91 -6.54
N ASN A 69 -0.19 -14.70 -6.05
CA ASN A 69 0.31 -15.84 -6.81
C ASN A 69 -0.60 -17.07 -6.63
N PHE A 70 -0.39 -18.09 -7.47
CA PHE A 70 -1.23 -19.29 -7.50
C PHE A 70 -1.34 -20.01 -6.13
N THR A 71 -0.24 -20.07 -5.38
CA THR A 71 -0.22 -20.68 -4.04
C THR A 71 -1.11 -19.89 -3.08
N ALA A 72 -0.94 -18.57 -3.04
CA ALA A 72 -1.73 -17.68 -2.20
C ALA A 72 -3.22 -17.71 -2.56
N GLU A 73 -3.55 -17.73 -3.86
CA GLU A 73 -4.94 -17.87 -4.33
C GLU A 73 -5.55 -19.21 -3.87
N SER A 74 -4.78 -20.31 -3.92
CA SER A 74 -5.22 -21.63 -3.47
C SER A 74 -5.49 -21.68 -1.96
N GLU A 75 -4.80 -20.85 -1.18
CA GLU A 75 -5.01 -20.66 0.26
C GLU A 75 -6.14 -19.65 0.57
N GLY A 76 -6.81 -19.13 -0.46
CA GLY A 76 -7.90 -18.15 -0.32
C GLY A 76 -7.42 -16.75 0.05
N ILE A 77 -6.15 -16.42 -0.21
CA ILE A 77 -5.61 -15.06 -0.08
C ILE A 77 -6.06 -14.24 -1.29
N THR A 78 -6.81 -13.18 -1.03
CA THR A 78 -7.29 -12.25 -2.07
C THR A 78 -6.51 -10.95 -2.04
N SER A 79 -6.57 -10.17 -3.12
CA SER A 79 -6.01 -8.82 -3.15
C SER A 79 -6.56 -7.95 -2.00
N ASP A 80 -7.82 -8.14 -1.62
CA ASP A 80 -8.42 -7.42 -0.48
C ASP A 80 -7.77 -7.77 0.85
N LYS A 81 -7.54 -9.06 1.12
CA LYS A 81 -6.82 -9.51 2.33
C LYS A 81 -5.41 -8.95 2.38
N VAL A 82 -4.72 -8.94 1.25
CA VAL A 82 -3.38 -8.33 1.13
C VAL A 82 -3.43 -6.84 1.46
N ILE A 83 -4.37 -6.10 0.88
CA ILE A 83 -4.48 -4.65 1.08
C ILE A 83 -4.86 -4.31 2.52
N GLU A 84 -5.81 -5.04 3.11
CA GLU A 84 -6.22 -4.86 4.50
C GLU A 84 -5.03 -5.07 5.45
N ARG A 85 -4.32 -6.20 5.30
CA ARG A 85 -3.11 -6.47 6.09
C ARG A 85 -2.06 -5.39 5.90
N LEU A 86 -1.82 -4.97 4.66
CA LEU A 86 -0.84 -3.94 4.34
C LEU A 86 -1.18 -2.59 5.00
N ILE A 87 -2.46 -2.19 5.01
CA ILE A 87 -2.91 -0.96 5.68
C ILE A 87 -2.70 -1.06 7.19
N ASN A 88 -3.01 -2.22 7.78
CA ASN A 88 -2.90 -2.43 9.22
C ASN A 88 -1.44 -2.47 9.70
N GLU A 89 -0.53 -3.01 8.89
CA GLU A 89 0.90 -3.12 9.23
C GLU A 89 1.74 -1.90 8.82
N THR A 90 1.20 -0.98 8.02
CA THR A 90 1.91 0.24 7.60
C THR A 90 1.64 1.38 8.59
N PRO A 91 2.67 1.88 9.31
CA PRO A 91 2.51 3.02 10.19
C PRO A 91 2.04 4.27 9.44
N ASP A 92 1.24 5.10 10.08
CA ASP A 92 0.71 6.35 9.51
C ASP A 92 1.34 7.61 10.11
N LYS A 93 2.12 7.49 11.18
CA LYS A 93 2.89 8.59 11.75
C LYS A 93 4.31 8.62 11.20
N GLU A 94 4.81 9.83 10.94
CA GLU A 94 6.16 10.05 10.39
C GLU A 94 7.28 9.49 11.27
N SER A 95 7.17 9.64 12.60
CA SER A 95 8.14 9.09 13.55
C SER A 95 8.22 7.56 13.51
N GLU A 96 7.08 6.90 13.32
CA GLU A 96 7.00 5.44 13.24
C GLU A 96 7.50 4.95 11.87
N LEU A 97 7.17 5.68 10.79
CA LEU A 97 7.62 5.38 9.43
C LEU A 97 9.15 5.45 9.28
N THR A 98 9.78 6.46 9.89
CA THR A 98 11.24 6.68 9.81
C THR A 98 12.01 5.72 10.71
N SER A 99 11.39 5.21 11.77
CA SER A 99 12.01 4.25 12.69
C SER A 99 11.89 2.80 12.21
N ASP A 100 10.96 2.47 11.31
CA ASP A 100 10.80 1.13 10.77
C ASP A 100 11.98 0.79 9.81
N PRO A 101 12.82 -0.22 10.13
CA PRO A 101 13.97 -0.58 9.31
C PRO A 101 13.60 -1.07 7.91
N ARG A 102 12.41 -1.66 7.73
CA ARG A 102 11.91 -2.10 6.42
C ARG A 102 11.66 -0.88 5.53
N LEU A 103 11.05 0.15 6.09
CA LEU A 103 10.71 1.37 5.37
C LEU A 103 11.92 2.28 5.14
N GLY A 104 12.92 2.26 6.02
CA GLY A 104 14.21 2.90 5.78
C GLY A 104 14.84 2.46 4.44
N LYS A 105 14.77 1.17 4.11
CA LYS A 105 15.25 0.64 2.82
C LYS A 105 14.47 1.20 1.62
N ILE A 106 13.17 1.47 1.80
CA ILE A 106 12.32 2.07 0.76
C ILE A 106 12.71 3.52 0.52
N PHE A 107 13.12 4.28 1.54
CA PHE A 107 13.49 5.69 1.38
C PHE A 107 14.92 5.89 0.90
N ALA A 108 15.80 4.90 1.08
CA ALA A 108 17.17 4.92 0.62
C ALA A 108 17.34 4.52 -0.87
N ALA A 109 16.28 4.01 -1.52
CA ALA A 109 16.27 3.50 -2.90
C ALA A 109 15.53 4.43 -3.87
#